data_AF-A0A2D4H3M0-F1
#
_entry.id   AF-A0A2D4H3M0-F1
#
_cell.length_a   1.000
_cell.length_b   1.000
_cell.length_c   1.000
_cell.angle_alpha   90.00
_cell.angle_beta   90.00
_cell.angle_gamma   90.00
#
_symmetry.space_group_name_H-M   'P 1'
#
loop_
_entity.id
_entity.type
_entity.pdbx_description
1 polymer ?
#
loop_
_entity_poly.entity_id
_entity_poly.type
_entity_poly.pdbx_seq_one_letter_code
_entity_poly.pdbx_strand_id
1 'polypeptide(L)'
;NTPEERLCGLKISAATVSYNGELGPECGYKDLLNVKLQPHAEKSVPLRILYEKYAGCLTSDNMIKVTAVLQQAENQKIQLQMRDFHVKNPDIKIRVLGEPMQKRKLVAELTLSNPLPSALTSCV
;
A
#
# COMPACT_ATOMS: atom_id res chain seq x y z
N ASN A 1 -24.48 -5.40 7.74
CA ASN A 1 -24.95 -6.80 7.63
C ASN A 1 -26.35 -6.83 7.10
N THR A 2 -26.54 -7.41 5.90
CA THR A 2 -27.86 -7.56 5.26
C THR A 2 -28.46 -8.92 5.59
N PRO A 3 -29.80 -9.01 5.71
CA PRO A 3 -30.48 -10.26 6.07
C PRO A 3 -30.67 -11.24 4.91
N GLU A 4 -30.28 -10.87 3.68
CA GLU A 4 -30.48 -11.66 2.46
C GLU A 4 -29.14 -12.09 1.86
N GLU A 5 -29.14 -13.25 1.20
CA GLU A 5 -28.03 -13.66 0.35
C GLU A 5 -27.96 -12.74 -0.87
N ARG A 6 -26.75 -12.28 -1.21
CA ARG A 6 -26.52 -11.40 -2.36
C ARG A 6 -25.42 -11.89 -3.25
N LEU A 7 -25.63 -11.74 -4.55
CA LEU A 7 -24.61 -11.99 -5.56
C LEU A 7 -24.02 -10.65 -6.01
N CYS A 8 -22.72 -10.49 -5.82
CA CYS A 8 -22.03 -9.22 -6.05
C CYS A 8 -20.81 -9.39 -6.97
N GLY A 9 -20.59 -8.40 -7.83
CA GLY A 9 -19.31 -8.18 -8.49
C GLY A 9 -18.41 -7.32 -7.60
N LEU A 10 -17.19 -7.73 -7.33
CA LEU A 10 -16.18 -6.99 -6.58
C LEU A 10 -14.96 -6.74 -7.45
N LYS A 11 -14.66 -5.46 -7.70
CA LYS A 11 -13.43 -5.01 -8.36
C LYS A 11 -12.56 -4.28 -7.36
N ILE A 12 -11.32 -4.73 -7.22
CA ILE A 12 -10.31 -4.09 -6.38
C ILE A 12 -9.15 -3.71 -7.28
N SER A 13 -8.80 -2.42 -7.33
CA SER A 13 -7.62 -1.92 -8.02
C SER A 13 -6.70 -1.21 -7.04
N ALA A 14 -5.41 -1.26 -7.30
CA ALA A 14 -4.37 -0.57 -6.56
C ALA A 14 -3.48 0.17 -7.55
N ALA A 15 -3.31 1.47 -7.35
CA ALA A 15 -2.48 2.32 -8.20
C ALA A 15 -1.51 3.12 -7.31
N THR A 16 -0.33 3.42 -7.83
CA THR A 16 0.56 4.36 -7.14
C THR A 16 -0.08 5.76 -7.18
N VAL A 17 0.16 6.55 -6.14
CA VAL A 17 -0.39 7.91 -6.04
C VAL A 17 0.66 8.81 -5.42
N SER A 18 0.70 10.07 -5.78
CA SER A 18 1.46 11.10 -5.07
C SER A 18 0.61 11.77 -4.00
N TYR A 19 1.24 12.51 -3.08
CA TYR A 19 0.54 13.20 -1.99
C TYR A 19 -0.50 14.21 -2.50
N ASN A 20 -0.29 14.78 -3.69
CA ASN A 20 -1.18 15.73 -4.34
C ASN A 20 -2.41 15.06 -5.00
N GLY A 21 -2.46 13.72 -4.98
CA GLY A 21 -3.56 12.93 -5.53
C GLY A 21 -3.41 12.54 -7.01
N GLU A 22 -2.29 12.86 -7.67
CA GLU A 22 -2.04 12.38 -9.03
C GLU A 22 -1.89 10.86 -9.04
N LEU A 23 -2.68 10.21 -9.89
CA LEU A 23 -2.69 8.76 -10.03
C LEU A 23 -1.60 8.32 -11.00
N GLY A 24 -0.74 7.43 -10.53
CA GLY A 24 0.19 6.67 -11.33
C GLY A 24 -0.46 5.41 -11.92
N PRO A 25 0.35 4.53 -12.51
CA PRO A 25 -0.12 3.29 -13.11
C PRO A 25 -0.63 2.29 -12.05
N GLU A 26 -1.45 1.35 -12.52
CA GLU A 26 -1.98 0.27 -11.71
C GLU A 26 -0.88 -0.73 -11.34
N CYS A 27 -0.76 -1.02 -10.04
CA CYS A 27 0.21 -1.96 -9.47
C CYS A 27 -0.44 -3.23 -8.90
N GLY A 28 -1.77 -3.32 -8.90
CA GLY A 28 -2.50 -4.52 -8.51
C GLY A 28 -3.96 -4.45 -8.91
N TYR A 29 -4.52 -5.59 -9.33
CA TYR A 29 -5.91 -5.68 -9.75
C TYR A 29 -6.51 -7.03 -9.37
N LYS A 30 -7.80 -7.01 -9.03
CA LYS A 30 -8.59 -8.22 -8.78
C LYS A 30 -10.05 -7.97 -9.14
N ASP A 31 -10.57 -8.76 -10.07
CA ASP A 31 -11.99 -8.77 -10.44
C ASP A 31 -12.63 -10.10 -10.05
N LEU A 32 -13.72 -10.03 -9.29
CA LEU A 32 -14.51 -11.16 -8.85
C LEU A 32 -15.96 -10.90 -9.22
N LEU A 33 -16.45 -11.54 -10.27
CA LEU A 33 -17.81 -11.31 -10.79
C LEU A 33 -18.91 -11.95 -9.92
N ASN A 34 -18.60 -13.04 -9.20
CA ASN A 34 -19.59 -13.88 -8.50
C ASN A 34 -19.26 -14.05 -7.01
N VAL A 35 -19.19 -12.95 -6.26
CA VAL A 35 -19.04 -12.99 -4.80
C VAL A 35 -20.40 -13.25 -4.16
N LYS A 36 -20.60 -14.45 -3.61
CA LYS A 36 -21.77 -14.77 -2.79
C LYS A 36 -21.56 -14.31 -1.36
N LEU A 37 -22.39 -13.39 -0.90
CA LEU A 37 -22.45 -12.91 0.48
C LEU A 37 -23.66 -13.53 1.16
N GLN A 38 -23.40 -14.42 2.14
CA GLN A 38 -24.45 -15.04 2.94
C GLN A 38 -25.06 -14.01 3.93
N PRO A 39 -26.32 -14.21 4.35
CA PRO A 39 -26.96 -13.36 5.35
C PRO A 39 -26.09 -13.18 6.59
N HIS A 40 -25.90 -11.93 7.02
CA HIS A 40 -25.08 -11.58 8.18
C HIS A 40 -23.61 -12.07 8.17
N ALA A 41 -23.11 -12.54 7.03
CA ALA A 41 -21.73 -13.02 6.90
C ALA A 41 -20.79 -11.94 6.38
N GLU A 42 -19.51 -12.07 6.74
CA GLU A 42 -18.42 -11.27 6.18
C GLU A 42 -17.59 -12.13 5.22
N LYS A 43 -17.12 -11.51 4.14
CA LYS A 43 -16.23 -12.14 3.16
C LYS A 43 -15.00 -11.26 2.97
N SER A 44 -13.83 -11.76 3.34
CA SER A 44 -12.56 -11.07 3.11
C SER A 44 -11.92 -11.56 1.80
N VAL A 45 -11.56 -10.61 0.93
CA VAL A 45 -10.88 -10.89 -0.34
C VAL A 45 -9.48 -10.28 -0.30
N PRO A 46 -8.41 -11.09 -0.28
CA PRO A 46 -7.05 -10.55 -0.25
C PRO A 46 -6.64 -10.04 -1.64
N LEU A 47 -6.00 -8.87 -1.69
CA LEU A 47 -5.26 -8.36 -2.83
C LEU A 47 -3.77 -8.38 -2.48
N ARG A 48 -2.95 -9.06 -3.29
CA ARG A 48 -1.50 -9.09 -3.12
C ARG A 48 -0.85 -8.14 -4.12
N ILE A 49 -0.16 -7.13 -3.62
CA ILE A 49 0.58 -6.16 -4.43
C ILE A 49 2.05 -6.55 -4.34
N LEU A 50 2.67 -6.85 -5.48
CA LEU A 50 4.07 -7.29 -5.54
C LEU A 50 5.00 -6.09 -5.73
N TYR A 51 6.19 -6.14 -5.12
CA TYR A 51 7.21 -5.09 -5.25
C TYR A 51 7.49 -4.74 -6.72
N GLU A 52 7.69 -5.74 -7.56
CA GLU A 52 7.94 -5.58 -9.00
C GLU A 52 6.87 -4.76 -9.73
N LYS A 53 5.63 -4.74 -9.23
CA LYS A 53 4.52 -4.02 -9.85
C LYS A 53 4.46 -2.54 -9.49
N TYR A 54 5.00 -2.14 -8.34
CA TYR A 54 5.01 -0.73 -7.93
C TYR A 54 6.41 -0.10 -7.91
N ALA A 55 7.49 -0.89 -7.89
CA ALA A 55 8.85 -0.40 -7.70
C ALA A 55 9.25 0.70 -8.72
N GLY A 56 8.85 0.55 -9.98
CA GLY A 56 9.17 1.52 -11.03
C GLY A 56 8.26 2.73 -11.10
N CYS A 57 7.17 2.75 -10.33
CA CYS A 57 6.11 3.75 -10.44
C CYS A 57 5.74 4.38 -9.09
N LEU A 58 6.39 3.94 -8.01
CA LEU A 58 6.22 4.50 -6.67
C LEU A 58 6.89 5.87 -6.63
N THR A 59 6.13 6.86 -6.19
CA THR A 59 6.60 8.23 -6.00
C THR A 59 7.41 8.34 -4.71
N SER A 60 8.11 9.46 -4.52
CA SER A 60 8.84 9.76 -3.27
C SER A 60 7.95 9.78 -2.03
N ASP A 61 6.64 9.93 -2.21
CA ASP A 61 5.65 9.94 -1.13
C ASP A 61 5.33 8.54 -0.61
N ASN A 62 5.77 7.49 -1.32
CA ASN A 62 5.56 6.09 -0.98
C ASN A 62 4.07 5.72 -0.83
N MET A 63 3.18 6.33 -1.61
CA MET A 63 1.73 6.11 -1.48
C MET A 63 1.16 5.19 -2.56
N ILE A 64 0.27 4.30 -2.14
CA ILE A 64 -0.53 3.43 -3.01
C ILE A 64 -2.00 3.61 -2.63
N LYS A 65 -2.83 3.99 -3.61
CA LYS A 65 -4.28 4.12 -3.47
C LYS A 65 -4.95 2.81 -3.88
N VAL A 66 -5.71 2.23 -2.97
CA VAL A 66 -6.52 1.03 -3.21
C VAL A 66 -7.98 1.44 -3.30
N THR A 67 -8.62 1.09 -4.41
CA THR A 67 -10.03 1.34 -4.68
C THR A 67 -10.77 0.01 -4.76
N ALA A 68 -11.87 -0.12 -4.03
CA ALA A 68 -12.77 -1.27 -4.09
C ALA A 68 -14.17 -0.82 -4.52
N VAL A 69 -14.69 -1.46 -5.56
CA VAL A 69 -16.04 -1.26 -6.11
C VAL A 69 -16.81 -2.56 -5.93
N LEU A 70 -17.88 -2.53 -5.15
CA LEU A 70 -18.82 -3.64 -5.00
C LEU A 70 -20.13 -3.28 -5.71
N GLN A 71 -20.54 -4.11 -6.66
CA GLN A 71 -21.77 -3.97 -7.41
C GLN A 71 -22.71 -5.14 -7.08
N GLN A 72 -23.90 -4.83 -6.55
CA GLN A 72 -24.92 -5.82 -6.26
C GLN A 72 -25.73 -6.12 -7.52
N ALA A 73 -25.89 -7.41 -7.87
CA ALA A 73 -26.60 -7.82 -9.07
C ALA A 73 -28.12 -7.55 -8.97
N GLU A 74 -28.72 -7.74 -7.78
CA GLU A 74 -30.18 -7.64 -7.64
C GLU A 74 -30.71 -6.19 -7.78
N ASN A 75 -30.06 -5.25 -7.09
CA ASN A 75 -30.58 -3.87 -6.96
C ASN A 75 -29.72 -2.84 -7.71
N GLN A 76 -28.72 -3.29 -8.49
CA GLN A 76 -27.72 -2.45 -9.17
C GLN A 76 -27.00 -1.47 -8.24
N LYS A 77 -27.01 -1.71 -6.93
CA LYS A 77 -26.41 -0.83 -5.94
C LYS A 77 -24.89 -0.95 -6.03
N ILE A 78 -24.22 0.20 -6.18
CA ILE A 78 -22.77 0.31 -6.20
C ILE A 78 -22.29 0.87 -4.86
N GLN A 79 -21.28 0.22 -4.28
CA GLN A 79 -20.54 0.73 -3.13
C GLN A 79 -19.08 0.91 -3.53
N LEU A 80 -18.56 2.10 -3.25
CA LEU A 80 -17.18 2.49 -3.54
C LEU A 80 -16.48 2.77 -2.22
N GLN A 81 -15.28 2.22 -2.05
CA GLN A 81 -14.39 2.53 -0.95
C GLN A 81 -12.99 2.75 -1.49
N MET A 82 -12.31 3.76 -0.95
CA MET A 82 -10.93 4.06 -1.29
C MET A 82 -10.11 4.19 -0.01
N ARG A 83 -8.90 3.67 -0.04
CA ARG A 83 -7.92 3.84 1.04
C ARG A 83 -6.52 4.00 0.49
N ASP A 84 -5.80 4.92 1.09
CA ASP A 84 -4.40 5.16 0.79
C ASP A 84 -3.53 4.42 1.82
N PHE A 85 -2.46 3.78 1.32
CA PHE A 85 -1.49 3.06 2.13
C PHE A 85 -0.09 3.62 1.86
N HIS A 86 0.68 3.83 2.93
CA HIS A 86 2.07 4.27 2.86
C HIS A 86 3.02 3.08 2.98
N VAL A 87 3.91 2.93 2.00
CA VAL A 87 5.01 1.97 2.05
C VAL A 87 6.08 2.52 2.99
N LYS A 88 6.30 1.84 4.12
CA LYS A 88 7.24 2.29 5.14
C LYS A 88 8.69 2.15 4.64
N ASN A 89 9.47 3.23 4.75
CA ASN A 89 10.92 3.20 4.54
C ASN A 89 11.65 2.47 5.68
N PRO A 90 12.86 1.91 5.42
CA PRO A 90 13.68 1.31 6.47
C PRO A 90 14.13 2.36 7.48
N ASP A 91 14.19 1.98 8.75
CA ASP A 91 14.64 2.88 9.81
C ASP A 91 16.18 3.06 9.74
N ILE A 92 16.66 4.30 9.75
CA ILE A 92 18.10 4.62 9.82
C ILE A 92 18.51 4.67 11.29
N LYS A 93 19.43 3.81 11.69
CA LYS A 93 19.98 3.79 13.04
C LYS A 93 21.15 4.77 13.13
N ILE A 94 21.05 5.74 14.03
CA ILE A 94 22.10 6.73 14.29
C ILE A 94 22.68 6.46 15.67
N ARG A 95 24.00 6.31 15.75
CA ARG A 95 24.72 6.10 17.00
C ARG A 95 25.79 7.16 17.16
N VAL A 96 25.75 7.89 18.26
CA VAL A 96 26.79 8.87 18.61
C VAL A 96 27.91 8.14 19.34
N LEU A 97 29.14 8.29 18.84
CA LEU A 97 30.33 7.69 19.43
C LEU A 97 31.06 8.74 20.28
N GLY A 98 31.01 8.55 21.60
CA GLY A 98 31.62 9.44 22.59
C GLY A 98 30.64 10.44 23.20
N GLU A 99 31.14 11.26 24.11
CA GLU A 99 30.34 12.27 24.83
C GLU A 99 30.18 13.55 23.99
N PRO A 100 28.94 14.05 23.78
CA PRO A 100 28.71 15.29 23.05
C PRO A 100 29.17 16.48 23.89
N MET A 101 30.21 17.18 23.43
CA MET A 101 30.75 18.39 24.06
C MET A 101 30.91 19.52 23.05
N GLN A 102 30.61 20.75 23.47
CA GLN A 102 30.71 21.93 22.61
C GLN A 102 32.15 22.14 22.12
N LYS A 103 32.32 22.47 20.84
CA LYS A 103 33.62 22.70 20.17
C LYS A 103 34.56 21.48 20.16
N ARG A 104 34.05 20.27 20.42
CA ARG A 104 34.82 19.01 20.30
C ARG A 104 34.35 18.22 19.08
N LYS A 105 35.30 17.54 18.42
CA LYS A 105 34.97 16.59 17.34
C LYS A 105 34.14 15.45 17.92
N LEU A 106 33.01 15.17 17.29
CA LEU A 106 32.09 14.09 17.63
C LEU A 106 31.90 13.24 16.37
N VAL A 107 31.79 11.92 16.55
CA VAL A 107 31.55 11.00 15.44
C VAL A 107 30.15 10.42 15.59
N ALA A 108 29.40 10.40 14.50
CA ALA A 108 28.12 9.72 14.40
C ALA A 108 28.25 8.59 13.38
N GLU A 109 27.84 7.38 13.79
CA GLU A 109 27.71 6.21 12.93
C GLU A 109 26.25 6.14 12.45
N LEU A 110 26.06 6.08 11.14
CA LEU A 110 24.75 5.88 10.51
C LEU A 110 24.72 4.49 9.89
N THR A 111 23.67 3.72 10.19
CA THR A 111 23.48 2.37 9.66
C THR A 111 22.08 2.23 9.08
N LEU A 112 22.00 1.79 7.82
CA LEU A 112 20.76 1.43 7.15
C LEU A 112 20.84 -0.03 6.67
N SER A 113 19.75 -0.77 6.85
CA SER A 113 19.62 -2.13 6.34
C SER A 113 18.73 -2.10 5.09
N ASN A 114 19.26 -2.57 3.96
CA ASN A 114 18.52 -2.60 2.69
C ASN A 114 17.30 -3.56 2.80
N PRO A 115 16.05 -3.07 2.70
CA PRO A 115 14.86 -3.91 2.77
C PRO A 115 14.47 -4.53 1.42
N LEU A 116 15.16 -4.14 0.34
CA LEU A 116 14.81 -4.53 -1.03
C LEU A 116 15.48 -5.86 -1.41
N PRO A 117 14.85 -6.64 -2.32
CA PRO A 117 15.46 -7.86 -2.85
C PRO A 117 16.65 -7.58 -3.78
N SER A 118 16.77 -6.34 -4.27
CA SER A 118 17.87 -5.89 -5.14
C SER A 118 18.92 -5.10 -4.37
N ALA A 119 20.17 -5.17 -4.81
CA ALA A 119 21.25 -4.34 -4.28
C ALA A 119 21.00 -2.85 -4.56
N LEU A 120 21.29 -2.00 -3.58
CA LEU A 120 21.26 -0.56 -3.75
C LEU A 120 22.54 -0.10 -4.45
N THR A 121 22.40 0.82 -5.40
CA THR A 121 23.53 1.46 -6.09
C THR A 121 23.58 2.94 -5.75
N SER A 122 24.78 3.51 -5.61
CA SER A 122 24.99 4.94 -5.37
C SER A 122 24.34 5.47 -4.09
N CYS A 123 24.52 4.79 -2.95
CA CYS A 123 24.08 5.28 -1.64
C CYS A 123 24.92 6.49 -1.20
N VAL A 124 24.27 7.62 -0.91
CA VAL A 124 24.87 8.87 -0.44
C VAL A 124 24.26 9.27 0.89
#